data_AF-A0A5R2N238-F1
#
_entry.id   AF-A0A5R2N238-F1
#
_cell.length_a   1.000
_cell.length_b   1.000
_cell.length_c   1.000
_cell.angle_alpha   90.00
_cell.angle_beta   90.00
_cell.angle_gamma   90.00
#
_symmetry.space_group_name_H-M   'P 1'
#
loop_
_entity.id
_entity.type
_entity.pdbx_description
1 polymer ?
#
loop_
_entity_poly.entity_id
_entity_poly.type
_entity_poly.pdbx_seq_one_letter_code
_entity_poly.pdbx_strand_id
1 'polypeptide(L)'
;RTGSYLFAGEYFTEEVRRQIIARYGENALYEGGLSIRTTLDPKVQLIARKAMQNGLMKYDTLRGYRGPVKTIDVSGDWGVPLGAVKGLEDVPEWSLAVVLDSSASGLSIGLQPARQASGDIVKDRVEGTVSKDDMGFAMRHL
;
A
#
# COMPACT_ATOMS: atom_id res chain seq x y z
N ARG A 1 -15.83 11.62 20.20
CA ARG A 1 -14.99 10.45 20.56
C ARG A 1 -14.21 10.06 19.31
N THR A 2 -13.01 10.60 19.14
CA THR A 2 -12.10 10.22 18.05
C THR A 2 -11.61 8.81 18.31
N GLY A 3 -11.98 7.85 17.46
CA GLY A 3 -11.36 6.53 17.47
C GLY A 3 -9.85 6.73 17.29
N SER A 4 -9.05 6.24 18.22
CA SER A 4 -7.60 6.35 18.17
C SER A 4 -7.07 5.39 17.10
N TYR A 5 -7.24 5.77 15.83
CA TYR A 5 -6.51 5.12 14.74
C TYR A 5 -5.08 5.62 14.79
N LEU A 6 -4.19 4.84 15.39
CA LEU A 6 -2.76 5.08 15.34
C LEU A 6 -2.26 4.60 13.98
N PHE A 7 -2.21 5.53 13.01
CA PHE A 7 -1.56 5.35 11.72
C PHE A 7 -0.15 4.73 11.94
N ALA A 8 0.18 3.68 11.19
CA ALA A 8 1.38 2.83 11.33
C ALA A 8 1.46 1.86 12.54
N GLY A 9 0.43 1.81 13.40
CA GLY A 9 0.40 0.95 14.59
C GLY A 9 -0.36 -0.37 14.45
N GLU A 10 -0.93 -0.69 13.29
CA GLU A 10 -1.87 -1.81 13.10
C GLU A 10 -1.33 -3.15 13.59
N TYR A 11 -0.09 -3.49 13.20
CA TYR A 11 0.57 -4.73 13.65
C TYR A 11 0.76 -4.77 15.18
N PHE A 12 1.12 -3.64 15.78
CA PHE A 12 1.30 -3.55 17.23
C PHE A 12 -0.05 -3.66 17.95
N THR A 13 -1.09 -2.98 17.45
CA THR A 13 -2.46 -3.06 17.97
C THR A 13 -3.00 -4.47 17.87
N GLU A 14 -2.75 -5.17 16.76
CA GLU A 14 -3.14 -6.57 16.57
C GLU A 14 -2.42 -7.50 17.55
N GLU A 15 -1.14 -7.27 17.84
CA GLU A 15 -0.41 -8.02 18.84
C GLU A 15 -0.95 -7.75 20.26
N VAL A 16 -1.26 -6.50 20.59
CA VAL A 16 -1.92 -6.14 21.85
C VAL A 16 -3.28 -6.86 21.97
N ARG A 17 -4.06 -6.89 20.88
CA ARG A 17 -5.34 -7.60 20.82
C ARG A 17 -5.16 -9.09 21.16
N ARG A 18 -4.19 -9.76 20.52
CA ARG A 18 -3.86 -11.18 20.77
C ARG A 18 -3.47 -11.42 22.22
N GLN A 19 -2.65 -10.54 22.80
CA GLN A 19 -2.22 -10.66 24.19
C GLN A 19 -3.36 -10.47 25.20
N ILE A 20 -4.29 -9.53 24.94
CA ILE A 20 -5.46 -9.33 25.80
C ILE A 20 -6.39 -10.54 25.73
N ILE A 21 -6.67 -11.06 24.52
CA ILE A 21 -7.49 -12.26 24.36
C ILE A 21 -6.85 -13.45 25.07
N ALA A 22 -5.54 -13.64 24.91
CA ALA A 22 -4.84 -14.75 25.56
C ALA A 22 -4.90 -14.70 27.10
N ARG A 23 -4.97 -13.49 27.69
CA ARG A 23 -4.99 -13.31 29.16
C ARG A 23 -6.39 -13.23 29.76
N TYR A 24 -7.34 -12.63 29.04
CA TYR A 24 -8.64 -12.24 29.58
C TYR A 24 -9.82 -12.81 28.80
N GLY A 25 -9.58 -13.52 27.70
CA GLY A 25 -10.61 -14.03 26.79
C GLY A 25 -11.18 -12.96 25.85
N GLU A 26 -11.91 -13.40 24.83
CA GLU A 26 -12.50 -12.51 23.83
C GLU A 26 -13.57 -11.58 24.41
N ASN A 27 -14.43 -12.11 25.30
CA ASN A 27 -15.51 -11.32 25.90
C ASN A 27 -14.97 -10.13 26.70
N ALA A 28 -13.87 -10.29 27.44
CA ALA A 28 -13.28 -9.19 28.18
C ALA A 28 -12.75 -8.07 27.26
N LEU A 29 -12.21 -8.43 26.10
CA LEU A 29 -11.74 -7.43 25.14
C LEU A 29 -12.90 -6.66 24.49
N TYR A 30 -13.93 -7.36 24.02
CA TYR A 30 -14.99 -6.76 23.21
C TYR A 30 -16.16 -6.19 24.03
N GLU A 31 -16.45 -6.77 25.20
CA GLU A 31 -17.60 -6.41 26.04
C GLU A 31 -17.19 -5.77 27.37
N GLY A 32 -15.91 -5.87 27.76
CA GLY A 32 -15.43 -5.43 29.07
C GLY A 32 -15.16 -3.93 29.20
N GLY A 33 -15.28 -3.14 28.12
CA GLY A 33 -15.06 -1.69 28.16
C GLY A 33 -13.63 -1.28 28.55
N LEU A 34 -12.65 -2.14 28.25
CA LEU A 34 -11.25 -1.95 28.66
C LEU A 34 -10.62 -0.71 28.01
N SER A 35 -9.85 0.04 28.80
CA SER A 35 -8.97 1.10 28.30
C SER A 35 -7.52 0.61 28.35
N ILE A 36 -6.92 0.40 27.18
CA ILE A 36 -5.59 -0.18 27.06
C ILE A 36 -4.57 0.93 26.85
N ARG A 37 -3.55 0.98 27.71
CA ARG A 37 -2.37 1.84 27.55
C ARG A 37 -1.18 0.96 27.25
N THR A 38 -0.43 1.31 26.21
CA THR A 38 0.71 0.51 25.73
C THR A 38 1.98 1.34 25.77
N THR A 39 3.11 0.68 25.53
CA THR A 39 4.43 1.32 25.43
C THR A 39 4.71 1.90 24.05
N LEU A 40 3.76 1.88 23.13
CA LEU A 40 3.95 2.36 21.76
C LEU A 40 4.10 3.87 21.75
N ASP A 41 5.26 4.36 21.30
CA ASP A 41 5.45 5.76 20.93
C ASP A 41 5.07 5.94 19.44
N PRO A 42 4.02 6.71 19.10
CA PRO A 42 3.58 6.90 17.72
C PRO A 42 4.63 7.54 16.82
N LYS A 43 5.49 8.42 17.35
CA LYS A 43 6.54 9.08 16.56
C LYS A 43 7.63 8.08 16.20
N VAL A 44 8.08 7.28 17.18
CA VAL A 44 9.09 6.23 16.95
C VAL A 44 8.55 5.16 15.99
N GLN A 45 7.27 4.79 16.13
CA GLN A 45 6.63 3.81 15.24
C GLN A 45 6.61 4.28 13.78
N LEU A 46 6.31 5.56 13.53
CA LEU A 46 6.33 6.13 12.18
C LEU A 46 7.75 6.08 11.58
N ILE A 47 8.77 6.41 12.37
CA ILE A 47 10.18 6.34 11.95
C ILE A 47 10.56 4.88 11.63
N ALA A 48 10.17 3.94 12.48
CA ALA A 48 10.44 2.52 12.30
C ALA A 48 9.82 1.98 11.00
N ARG A 49 8.54 2.30 10.72
CA ARG A 49 7.86 1.93 9.46
C ARG A 49 8.61 2.47 8.25
N LYS A 50 8.96 3.76 8.26
CA LYS A 50 9.69 4.40 7.16
C LYS A 50 11.07 3.78 6.95
N ALA A 51 11.81 3.50 8.02
CA ALA A 51 13.13 2.86 7.94
C ALA A 51 13.04 1.45 7.34
N MET A 52 12.05 0.65 7.78
CA MET A 52 11.81 -0.69 7.25
C MET A 52 11.44 -0.63 5.75
N GLN A 53 10.50 0.23 5.37
CA GLN A 53 10.07 0.38 3.97
C GLN A 53 11.26 0.79 3.08
N ASN A 54 12.05 1.77 3.51
CA ASN A 54 13.25 2.21 2.78
C ASN A 54 14.28 1.08 2.63
N GLY A 55 14.51 0.29 3.68
CA GLY A 55 15.41 -0.85 3.66
C GLY A 55 14.96 -1.93 2.66
N LEU A 56 13.66 -2.27 2.68
CA LEU A 56 13.07 -3.25 1.77
C LEU A 56 13.09 -2.76 0.31
N MET A 57 12.72 -1.50 0.04
CA MET A 57 12.80 -0.92 -1.30
C MET A 57 14.24 -0.92 -1.83
N LYS A 58 15.21 -0.54 -1.00
CA LYS A 58 16.62 -0.60 -1.38
C LYS A 58 17.05 -2.03 -1.70
N TYR A 59 16.69 -2.99 -0.85
CA TYR A 59 16.99 -4.39 -1.08
C TYR A 59 16.39 -4.92 -2.39
N ASP A 60 15.14 -4.55 -2.69
CA ASP A 60 14.42 -4.99 -3.88
C ASP A 60 14.99 -4.36 -5.16
N THR A 61 15.13 -3.03 -5.19
CA THR A 61 15.63 -2.28 -6.35
C THR A 61 17.05 -2.66 -6.75
N LEU A 62 17.86 -3.16 -5.80
CA LEU A 62 19.20 -3.67 -6.13
C LEU A 62 19.19 -4.90 -7.05
N ARG A 63 18.08 -5.66 -7.09
CA ARG A 63 17.91 -6.91 -7.84
C ARG A 63 17.19 -6.76 -9.18
N GLY A 64 16.90 -5.54 -9.59
CA GLY A 64 16.19 -5.29 -10.83
C GLY A 64 14.68 -5.47 -10.74
N TYR A 65 14.02 -5.30 -11.87
CA TYR A 65 12.57 -5.42 -11.98
C TYR A 65 12.13 -6.88 -12.13
N ARG A 66 11.09 -7.27 -11.40
CA ARG A 66 10.58 -8.65 -11.32
C ARG A 66 9.40 -8.94 -12.26
N GLY A 67 9.03 -7.98 -13.11
CA GLY A 67 7.82 -8.06 -13.92
C GLY A 67 6.59 -7.43 -13.23
N PRO A 68 5.48 -7.27 -13.97
CA PRO A 68 4.27 -6.65 -13.46
C PRO A 68 3.51 -7.60 -12.53
N VAL A 69 2.76 -7.03 -11.58
CA VAL A 69 1.87 -7.81 -10.70
C VAL A 69 0.77 -8.50 -11.51
N LYS A 70 0.31 -7.86 -12.60
CA LYS A 70 -0.68 -8.40 -13.53
C LYS A 70 -0.61 -7.68 -14.88
N THR A 71 -0.91 -8.40 -15.95
CA THR A 71 -1.14 -7.82 -17.29
C THR A 71 -2.64 -7.63 -17.50
N ILE A 72 -3.02 -6.47 -18.04
CA ILE A 72 -4.41 -6.12 -18.34
C ILE A 72 -4.51 -5.59 -19.77
N ASP A 73 -5.71 -5.66 -20.34
CA ASP A 73 -6.01 -5.02 -21.61
C ASP A 73 -6.19 -3.51 -21.42
N VAL A 74 -5.56 -2.73 -22.28
CA VAL A 74 -5.56 -1.26 -22.27
C VAL A 74 -6.16 -0.66 -23.54
N SER A 75 -6.71 -1.48 -24.46
CA SER A 75 -7.28 -0.98 -25.72
C SER A 75 -8.56 -0.15 -25.55
N GLY A 76 -9.15 -0.15 -24.35
CA GLY A 76 -10.34 0.61 -23.99
C GLY A 76 -10.13 1.41 -22.69
N ASP A 77 -11.18 1.49 -21.87
CA ASP A 77 -11.05 2.10 -20.54
C ASP A 77 -10.21 1.20 -19.63
N TRP A 78 -8.91 1.50 -19.56
CA TRP A 78 -7.92 0.80 -18.73
C TRP A 78 -8.21 0.87 -17.23
N GLY A 79 -9.00 1.85 -16.77
CA GLY A 79 -9.32 2.01 -15.35
C GLY A 79 -10.24 0.92 -14.81
N VAL A 80 -11.10 0.34 -15.67
CA VAL A 80 -11.97 -0.78 -15.29
C VAL A 80 -11.17 -2.05 -14.95
N PRO A 81 -10.33 -2.59 -15.85
CA PRO A 81 -9.54 -3.77 -15.54
C PRO A 81 -8.46 -3.50 -14.48
N LEU A 82 -7.88 -2.29 -14.42
CA LEU A 82 -6.94 -1.92 -13.36
C LEU A 82 -7.62 -1.83 -11.99
N GLY A 83 -8.82 -1.27 -11.93
CA GLY A 83 -9.63 -1.20 -10.70
C GLY A 83 -9.97 -2.58 -10.15
N ALA A 84 -10.11 -3.60 -11.01
CA ALA A 84 -10.35 -4.99 -10.62
C ALA A 84 -9.11 -5.70 -10.06
N VAL A 85 -7.91 -5.12 -10.18
CA VAL A 85 -6.69 -5.67 -9.57
C VAL A 85 -6.71 -5.37 -8.06
N LYS A 86 -6.44 -6.38 -7.23
CA LYS A 86 -6.35 -6.19 -5.78
C LYS A 86 -5.21 -5.21 -5.46
N GLY A 87 -5.54 -4.09 -4.83
CA GLY A 87 -4.59 -3.08 -4.39
C GLY A 87 -3.76 -3.52 -3.17
N LEU A 88 -2.80 -2.67 -2.80
CA LEU A 88 -1.93 -2.87 -1.63
C LEU A 88 -2.50 -2.11 -0.43
N GLU A 89 -3.54 -2.68 0.18
CA GLU A 89 -4.30 -2.04 1.28
C GLU A 89 -3.47 -1.80 2.55
N ASP A 90 -2.41 -2.59 2.76
CA ASP A 90 -1.49 -2.53 3.90
C ASP A 90 -0.34 -1.51 3.72
N VAL A 91 -0.19 -0.99 2.50
CA VAL A 91 0.82 0.00 2.12
C VAL A 91 0.14 1.16 1.41
N PRO A 92 -0.63 2.01 2.14
CA PRO A 92 -1.39 3.12 1.56
C PRO A 92 -0.51 4.17 0.86
N GLU A 93 0.81 4.14 1.09
CA GLU A 93 1.78 4.97 0.39
C GLU A 93 1.99 4.56 -1.08
N TRP A 94 1.56 3.35 -1.48
CA TRP A 94 1.75 2.82 -2.82
C TRP A 94 0.42 2.73 -3.59
N SER A 95 0.45 3.20 -4.83
CA SER A 95 -0.66 3.07 -5.77
C SER A 95 -0.26 2.17 -6.93
N LEU A 96 -1.12 1.21 -7.29
CA LEU A 96 -0.92 0.45 -8.52
C LEU A 96 -1.06 1.36 -9.73
N ALA A 97 -0.29 1.05 -10.78
CA ALA A 97 -0.35 1.74 -12.04
C ALA A 97 -0.26 0.74 -13.20
N VAL A 98 -0.86 1.10 -14.33
CA VAL A 98 -0.71 0.41 -15.61
C VAL A 98 0.20 1.22 -16.52
N VAL A 99 1.04 0.55 -17.30
CA VAL A 99 1.82 1.19 -18.37
C VAL A 99 0.92 1.35 -19.58
N LEU A 100 0.74 2.59 -20.05
CA LEU A 100 -0.08 2.95 -21.21
C LEU A 100 0.76 3.06 -22.48
N ASP A 101 1.96 3.62 -22.35
CA ASP A 101 2.92 3.78 -23.45
C ASP A 101 4.37 3.68 -22.94
N SER A 102 5.27 3.27 -23.82
CA SER A 102 6.70 3.15 -23.53
C SER A 102 7.53 3.76 -24.65
N SER A 103 8.46 4.64 -24.27
CA SER A 103 9.34 5.34 -25.20
C SER A 103 10.79 5.37 -24.70
N ALA A 104 11.69 5.93 -25.50
CA ALA A 104 13.09 6.08 -25.11
C ALA A 104 13.32 7.01 -23.91
N SER A 105 12.39 7.94 -23.64
CA SER A 105 12.48 8.91 -22.53
C SER A 105 11.83 8.41 -21.24
N GLY A 106 10.91 7.44 -21.31
CA GLY A 106 10.19 6.96 -20.14
C GLY A 106 8.89 6.24 -20.45
N LEU A 107 8.04 6.11 -19.44
CA LEU A 107 6.71 5.50 -19.51
C LEU A 107 5.61 6.54 -19.30
N SER A 108 4.50 6.36 -20.02
CA SER A 108 3.21 6.92 -19.62
C SER A 108 2.46 5.89 -18.80
N ILE A 109 1.88 6.30 -17.67
CA ILE A 109 1.19 5.43 -16.73
C ILE A 109 -0.20 5.94 -16.38
N GLY A 110 -1.12 5.02 -16.13
CA GLY A 110 -2.43 5.29 -15.53
C GLY A 110 -2.48 4.76 -14.10
N LEU A 111 -2.84 5.60 -13.12
CA LEU A 111 -2.97 5.18 -11.72
C LEU A 111 -4.31 4.47 -11.49
N GLN A 112 -4.29 3.46 -10.62
CA GLN A 112 -5.48 2.71 -10.24
C GLN A 112 -6.56 3.67 -9.71
N PRO A 113 -7.77 3.67 -10.29
CA PRO A 113 -8.83 4.56 -9.84
C PRO A 113 -9.28 4.20 -8.43
N ALA A 114 -9.54 5.23 -7.63
CA ALA A 114 -10.12 5.05 -6.30
C ALA A 114 -11.52 4.43 -6.39
N ARG A 115 -11.97 3.83 -5.29
CA ARG A 115 -13.33 3.29 -5.15
C ARG A 115 -14.21 4.24 -4.35
N GLN A 116 -15.45 4.38 -4.81
CA GLN A 116 -16.51 5.07 -4.11
C GLN A 116 -17.07 4.17 -2.99
N ALA A 117 -17.81 4.77 -2.06
CA ALA A 117 -18.49 4.02 -1.00
C ALA A 117 -19.50 2.99 -1.55
N SER A 118 -20.04 3.19 -2.77
CA SER A 118 -20.89 2.22 -3.47
C SER A 118 -20.14 0.96 -3.95
N GLY A 119 -18.80 0.98 -3.94
CA GLY A 119 -17.94 -0.05 -4.53
C GLY A 119 -17.55 0.23 -5.98
N ASP A 120 -18.22 1.19 -6.64
CA ASP A 120 -17.91 1.61 -8.00
C ASP A 120 -16.56 2.33 -8.07
N ILE A 121 -15.84 2.18 -9.18
CA ILE A 121 -14.62 2.96 -9.42
C ILE A 121 -14.97 4.41 -9.77
N VAL A 122 -14.09 5.33 -9.38
CA VAL A 122 -14.18 6.73 -9.84
C VAL A 122 -13.97 6.77 -11.36
N LYS A 123 -14.73 7.63 -12.04
CA LYS A 123 -14.68 7.76 -13.52
C LYS A 123 -13.44 8.52 -13.99
N ASP A 124 -12.90 9.39 -13.16
CA ASP A 124 -11.70 10.15 -13.48
C ASP A 124 -10.50 9.21 -13.63
N ARG A 125 -9.67 9.52 -14.62
CA ARG A 125 -8.44 8.80 -14.92
C ARG A 125 -7.28 9.71 -14.59
N VAL A 126 -6.43 9.25 -13.67
CA VAL A 126 -5.22 9.97 -13.29
C VAL A 126 -4.07 9.32 -14.04
N GLU A 127 -3.43 10.10 -14.90
CA GLU A 127 -2.25 9.69 -15.65
C GLU A 127 -1.01 10.42 -15.16
N GLY A 128 0.15 9.83 -15.41
CA GLY A 128 1.44 10.39 -15.05
C GLY A 128 2.54 9.85 -15.94
N THR A 129 3.75 10.35 -15.73
CA THR A 129 4.93 9.90 -16.46
C THR A 129 6.01 9.44 -15.50
N VAL A 130 6.81 8.48 -15.94
CA VAL A 130 7.99 8.01 -15.21
C VAL A 130 9.19 8.13 -16.13
N SER A 131 10.18 8.95 -15.75
CA SER A 131 11.41 9.13 -16.52
C SER A 131 12.25 7.86 -16.52
N LYS A 132 12.96 7.60 -17.62
CA LYS A 132 13.96 6.51 -17.69
C LYS A 132 15.00 6.61 -16.57
N ASP A 133 15.40 7.82 -16.20
CA ASP A 133 16.40 8.05 -15.16
C ASP A 133 15.92 7.58 -13.78
N ASP A 134 14.62 7.72 -13.51
CA ASP A 134 14.00 7.28 -12.26
C ASP A 134 13.77 5.75 -12.21
N MET A 135 13.87 5.08 -13.36
CA MET A 135 13.69 3.63 -13.51
C MET A 135 15.02 2.89 -13.71
N GLY A 136 16.16 3.51 -13.38
CA GLY A 136 17.47 2.88 -13.56
C GLY A 136 17.60 1.52 -12.86
N PHE A 137 16.89 1.32 -11.73
CA PHE A 137 16.85 0.03 -11.06
C PHE A 137 16.26 -1.08 -11.94
N ALA A 138 15.21 -0.78 -12.73
CA ALA A 138 14.50 -1.76 -13.53
C ALA A 138 15.35 -2.34 -14.66
N MET A 139 16.36 -1.59 -15.11
CA MET A 139 17.21 -1.93 -16.24
C MET A 139 18.50 -2.66 -15.85
N ARG A 140 18.75 -2.90 -14.55
CA ARG A 140 20.04 -3.41 -14.05
C ARG A 140 20.45 -4.81 -14.55
N HIS A 141 19.49 -5.60 -15.02
CA HIS A 141 19.71 -6.98 -15.45
C HIS A 141 19.00 -7.31 -16.77
N LEU A 142 18.67 -6.28 -17.55
CA LEU A 142 18.28 -6.41 -18.97
C LEU A 142 19.52 -6.42 -19.84
#